data_AF-A0A397VHL1-F1
#
_entry.id   AF-A0A397VHL1-F1
#
_cell.length_a   1.000
_cell.length_b   1.000
_cell.length_c   1.000
_cell.angle_alpha   90.00
_cell.angle_beta   90.00
_cell.angle_gamma   90.00
#
_symmetry.space_group_name_H-M   'P 1'
#
loop_
_entity.id
_entity.type
_entity.pdbx_description
1 polymer ?
#
loop_
_entity_poly.entity_id
_entity_poly.type
_entity_poly.pdbx_seq_one_letter_code
_entity_poly.pdbx_strand_id
1 'polypeptide(L)'
;MSTQNSVSCLLCVNKTLKNLRGLHIHQRVVHQATTTNSFSCPLCPHSSFKSKSGWSRHENLKHDSYNIPKHFNELPQDHINETKAALVYLIRSRLKLHSKHSGLQTISSPLTESEFVCIFQDHIKRYSFCRQRYICYFGGYDAYDTLSHIFNETNWGRQIFEHGQWSEVMLVPNSASPVMCTKSLRNSLRVNPKNPEMIIMWEKKEIYDNEENVSTAGWVTMRFLVGQFY
;
A
#
# COMPACT_ATOMS: atom_id res chain seq x y z
N MET A 1 59.14 11.59 -3.09
CA MET A 1 58.54 11.66 -4.43
C MET A 1 57.22 10.90 -4.38
N SER A 2 56.09 11.60 -4.30
CA SER A 2 54.78 10.94 -4.22
C SER A 2 54.31 10.57 -5.63
N THR A 3 54.38 9.29 -5.96
CA THR A 3 53.81 8.73 -7.20
C THR A 3 52.29 8.96 -7.18
N GLN A 4 51.82 9.92 -7.96
CA GLN A 4 50.39 10.06 -8.23
C GLN A 4 49.97 8.87 -9.10
N ASN A 5 49.40 7.84 -8.48
CA ASN A 5 48.82 6.70 -9.19
C ASN A 5 47.56 7.14 -9.96
N SER A 6 47.77 7.64 -11.18
CA SER A 6 46.68 7.88 -12.13
C SER A 6 46.14 6.57 -12.67
N VAL A 7 44.82 6.44 -12.78
CA VAL A 7 44.14 5.23 -13.26
C VAL A 7 43.49 5.49 -14.61
N SER A 8 43.72 4.61 -15.58
CA SER A 8 43.23 4.74 -16.94
C SER A 8 41.87 4.07 -17.14
N CYS A 9 41.00 4.65 -17.97
CA CYS A 9 39.78 4.00 -18.41
C CYS A 9 40.06 3.09 -19.61
N LEU A 10 39.72 1.80 -19.50
CA LEU A 10 39.94 0.80 -20.56
C LEU A 10 38.94 0.92 -21.74
N LEU A 11 37.89 1.72 -21.58
CA LEU A 11 36.80 1.88 -22.56
C LEU A 11 36.91 3.19 -23.37
N CYS A 12 37.80 4.11 -22.98
CA CYS A 12 38.12 5.34 -23.70
C CYS A 12 39.55 5.30 -24.20
N VAL A 13 39.79 5.74 -25.43
CA VAL A 13 41.17 5.92 -25.91
C VAL A 13 41.82 7.07 -25.12
N ASN A 14 42.89 6.76 -24.38
CA ASN A 14 43.77 7.70 -23.67
C ASN A 14 43.13 8.56 -22.55
N LYS A 15 42.06 8.10 -21.90
CA LYS A 15 41.52 8.81 -20.72
C LYS A 15 42.15 8.33 -19.42
N THR A 16 42.93 9.20 -18.77
CA THR A 16 43.52 8.98 -17.44
C THR A 16 42.83 9.83 -16.38
N LEU A 17 42.62 9.26 -15.19
CA LEU A 17 41.93 9.91 -14.07
C LEU A 17 42.79 9.87 -12.81
N LYS A 18 42.59 10.85 -11.92
CA LYS A 18 43.45 11.06 -10.75
C LYS A 18 43.39 9.94 -9.70
N ASN A 19 42.30 9.16 -9.67
CA ASN A 19 42.10 8.05 -8.72
C ASN A 19 40.95 7.13 -9.18
N LEU A 20 40.80 5.99 -8.50
CA LEU A 20 39.74 4.99 -8.75
C LEU A 20 38.33 5.56 -8.63
N ARG A 21 38.09 6.48 -7.68
CA ARG A 21 36.77 7.15 -7.53
C ARG A 21 36.41 7.97 -8.77
N GLY A 22 37.38 8.70 -9.33
CA GLY A 22 37.22 9.43 -10.57
C GLY A 22 36.92 8.49 -11.73
N LEU A 23 37.63 7.37 -11.84
CA LEU A 23 37.38 6.36 -12.86
C LEU A 23 35.98 5.76 -12.78
N HIS A 24 35.52 5.41 -11.58
CA HIS A 24 34.18 4.87 -11.37
C HIS A 24 33.08 5.86 -11.80
N ILE A 25 33.23 7.14 -11.43
CA ILE A 25 32.29 8.20 -11.87
C ILE A 25 32.32 8.35 -13.39
N HIS A 26 33.52 8.38 -13.99
CA HIS A 26 33.67 8.49 -15.44
C HIS A 26 33.04 7.31 -16.19
N GLN A 27 33.26 6.08 -15.74
CA GLN A 27 32.62 4.88 -16.30
C GLN A 27 31.10 4.94 -16.19
N ARG A 28 30.55 5.39 -15.06
CA ARG A 28 29.11 5.57 -14.86
C ARG A 28 28.48 6.64 -15.75
N VAL A 29 29.21 7.70 -16.07
CA VAL A 29 28.67 8.84 -16.84
C VAL A 29 28.87 8.67 -18.35
N VAL A 30 29.98 8.07 -18.76
CA VAL A 30 30.42 8.03 -20.17
C VAL A 30 30.18 6.66 -20.81
N HIS A 31 30.23 5.57 -20.04
CA HIS A 31 30.20 4.20 -20.58
C HIS A 31 29.01 3.37 -20.13
N GLN A 32 28.38 3.68 -19.00
CA GLN A 32 27.03 3.16 -18.78
C GLN A 32 26.13 3.87 -19.78
N ALA A 33 25.65 3.12 -20.77
CA ALA A 33 24.42 3.45 -21.44
C ALA A 33 23.41 3.72 -20.33
N THR A 34 22.97 4.97 -20.21
CA THR A 34 21.80 5.27 -19.41
C THR A 34 20.68 4.50 -20.10
N THR A 35 20.40 3.29 -19.62
CA THR A 35 19.05 2.77 -19.65
C THR A 35 18.25 3.85 -18.94
N THR A 36 17.75 4.79 -19.74
CA THR A 36 16.78 5.75 -19.28
C THR A 36 15.60 4.87 -18.94
N ASN A 37 15.55 4.43 -17.68
CA ASN A 37 14.43 3.68 -17.12
C ASN A 37 13.25 4.64 -17.21
N SER A 38 12.64 4.63 -18.39
CA SER A 38 11.51 5.45 -18.74
C SER A 38 10.28 4.69 -18.30
N PHE A 39 9.42 5.38 -17.58
CA PHE A 39 8.18 4.81 -17.10
C PHE A 39 7.13 5.02 -18.18
N SER A 40 6.51 3.97 -18.67
CA SER A 40 5.43 4.05 -19.66
C SER A 40 4.07 3.89 -18.98
N CYS A 41 3.07 4.64 -19.45
CA CYS A 41 1.70 4.42 -19.02
C CYS A 41 1.09 3.27 -19.84
N PRO A 42 0.58 2.20 -19.21
CA PRO A 42 -0.02 1.08 -19.94
C PRO A 42 -1.33 1.45 -20.64
N LEU A 43 -1.97 2.56 -20.24
CA LEU A 43 -3.24 3.05 -20.80
C LEU A 43 -3.04 4.13 -21.87
N CYS A 44 -1.84 4.72 -21.97
CA CYS A 44 -1.53 5.81 -22.90
C CYS A 44 -0.33 5.43 -23.79
N PRO A 45 -0.56 5.01 -25.05
CA PRO A 45 0.47 4.45 -25.94
C PRO A 45 1.70 5.34 -26.20
N HIS A 46 1.57 6.66 -26.06
CA HIS A 46 2.64 7.63 -26.36
C HIS A 46 3.15 8.38 -25.13
N SER A 47 2.84 7.90 -23.92
CA SER A 47 3.25 8.56 -22.68
C SER A 47 4.43 7.82 -22.04
N SER A 48 5.62 8.40 -22.15
CA SER A 48 6.82 7.98 -21.44
C SER A 48 7.34 9.09 -20.52
N PHE A 49 7.80 8.72 -19.33
CA PHE A 49 8.22 9.65 -18.29
C PHE A 49 9.64 9.36 -17.86
N LYS A 50 10.44 10.42 -17.73
CA LYS A 50 11.83 10.34 -17.24
C LYS A 50 11.93 10.03 -15.74
N SER A 51 10.82 10.11 -15.00
CA SER A 51 10.79 9.88 -13.56
C SER A 51 9.48 9.25 -13.10
N LYS A 52 9.55 8.48 -12.00
CA LYS A 52 8.38 7.88 -11.34
C LYS A 52 7.40 8.95 -10.84
N SER A 53 7.90 10.12 -10.43
CA SER A 53 7.04 11.25 -10.02
C SER A 53 6.26 11.84 -11.19
N GLY A 54 6.88 11.98 -12.36
CA GLY A 54 6.20 12.44 -13.58
C GLY A 54 5.11 11.46 -14.01
N TRP A 55 5.41 10.16 -13.95
CA TRP A 55 4.45 9.09 -14.24
C TRP A 55 3.27 9.07 -13.27
N SER A 56 3.53 9.13 -11.96
CA SER A 56 2.47 9.18 -10.94
C SER A 56 1.61 10.43 -11.07
N ARG A 57 2.19 11.58 -11.43
CA ARG A 57 1.42 12.81 -11.69
C ARG A 57 0.49 12.63 -12.90
N HIS A 58 0.99 12.07 -14.00
CA HIS A 58 0.16 11.79 -15.17
C HIS A 58 -0.99 10.84 -14.83
N GLU A 59 -0.71 9.74 -14.14
CA GLU A 59 -1.72 8.79 -13.66
C GLU A 59 -2.79 9.49 -12.81
N ASN A 60 -2.39 10.30 -11.82
CA ASN A 60 -3.35 11.04 -10.99
C ASN A 60 -4.21 12.03 -11.78
N LEU A 61 -3.74 12.55 -12.92
CA LEU A 61 -4.46 13.54 -13.71
C LEU A 61 -5.32 12.93 -14.81
N LYS A 62 -4.97 11.74 -15.30
CA LYS A 62 -5.63 11.09 -16.45
C LYS A 62 -6.39 9.82 -16.09
N HIS A 63 -6.06 9.20 -14.97
CA HIS A 63 -6.50 7.86 -14.58
C HIS A 63 -6.78 7.78 -13.07
N ASP A 64 -7.33 8.84 -12.48
CA ASP A 64 -7.70 8.88 -11.05
C ASP A 64 -8.81 7.89 -10.69
N SER A 65 -9.72 7.64 -11.63
CA SER A 65 -10.91 6.79 -11.55
C SER A 65 -10.70 5.40 -12.14
N TYR A 66 -9.51 5.10 -12.65
CA TYR A 66 -9.19 3.75 -13.10
C TYR A 66 -9.17 2.80 -11.91
N ASN A 67 -9.99 1.74 -11.96
CA ASN A 67 -10.23 0.89 -10.80
C ASN A 67 -9.90 -0.59 -11.02
N ILE A 68 -9.81 -1.13 -12.25
CA ILE A 68 -9.64 -2.59 -12.44
C ILE A 68 -8.80 -2.91 -13.69
N PRO A 69 -7.66 -3.62 -13.56
CA PRO A 69 -7.10 -4.42 -14.64
C PRO A 69 -8.06 -5.58 -14.95
N LYS A 70 -8.63 -5.60 -16.15
CA LYS A 70 -9.46 -6.72 -16.60
C LYS A 70 -8.58 -7.97 -16.64
N HIS A 71 -9.12 -9.12 -16.21
CA HIS A 71 -8.53 -10.48 -16.26
C HIS A 71 -7.75 -10.94 -15.01
N PHE A 72 -8.48 -11.43 -14.00
CA PHE A 72 -7.94 -12.33 -12.98
C PHE A 72 -8.58 -13.71 -13.12
N ASN A 73 -7.81 -14.75 -12.84
CA ASN A 73 -8.33 -16.12 -12.81
C ASN A 73 -9.25 -16.29 -11.60
N GLU A 74 -10.32 -17.07 -11.76
CA GLU A 74 -11.18 -17.46 -10.65
C GLU A 74 -10.37 -18.29 -9.63
N LEU A 75 -10.51 -17.95 -8.35
CA LEU A 75 -9.92 -18.70 -7.24
C LEU A 75 -10.97 -19.65 -6.63
N PRO A 76 -10.57 -20.81 -6.09
CA PRO A 76 -11.49 -21.70 -5.38
C PRO A 76 -12.21 -20.98 -4.23
N GLN A 77 -13.52 -21.20 -4.11
CA GLN A 77 -14.34 -20.50 -3.12
C GLN A 77 -13.90 -20.77 -1.67
N ASP A 78 -13.46 -21.99 -1.36
CA ASP A 78 -12.96 -22.34 -0.04
C ASP A 78 -11.71 -21.55 0.33
N HIS A 79 -10.78 -21.40 -0.62
CA HIS A 79 -9.57 -20.57 -0.45
C HIS A 79 -9.92 -19.10 -0.20
N ILE A 80 -10.91 -18.57 -0.92
CA ILE A 80 -11.42 -17.20 -0.71
C ILE A 80 -12.02 -17.06 0.70
N ASN A 81 -12.80 -18.03 1.15
CA ASN A 81 -13.46 -18.00 2.45
C ASN A 81 -12.44 -18.08 3.60
N GLU A 82 -11.43 -18.95 3.50
CA GLU A 82 -10.33 -19.02 4.47
C GLU A 82 -9.55 -17.70 4.53
N THR A 83 -9.28 -17.10 3.37
CA THR A 83 -8.61 -15.80 3.28
C THR A 83 -9.45 -14.71 3.96
N LYS A 84 -10.76 -14.66 3.71
CA LYS A 84 -11.68 -13.72 4.39
C LYS A 84 -11.67 -13.92 5.91
N ALA A 85 -11.74 -15.16 6.38
CA ALA A 85 -11.67 -15.48 7.81
C ALA A 85 -10.34 -15.03 8.44
N ALA A 86 -9.22 -15.19 7.74
CA ALA A 86 -7.92 -14.70 8.19
C ALA A 86 -7.89 -13.16 8.32
N LEU A 87 -8.49 -12.43 7.36
CA LEU A 87 -8.60 -10.96 7.44
C LEU A 87 -9.46 -10.54 8.65
N VAL A 88 -10.60 -11.19 8.88
CA VAL A 88 -11.46 -10.95 10.05
C VAL A 88 -10.70 -11.22 11.35
N TYR A 89 -9.95 -12.31 11.43
CA TYR A 89 -9.13 -12.63 12.60
C TYR A 89 -8.11 -11.52 12.88
N LEU A 90 -7.44 -11.00 11.85
CA LEU A 90 -6.49 -9.89 12.01
C LEU A 90 -7.18 -8.60 12.52
N ILE A 91 -8.39 -8.30 12.04
CA ILE A 91 -9.19 -7.16 12.54
C ILE A 91 -9.52 -7.36 14.01
N ARG A 92 -10.10 -8.51 14.37
CA ARG A 92 -10.51 -8.85 15.74
C ARG A 92 -9.33 -8.90 16.71
N SER A 93 -8.13 -9.29 16.24
CA SER A 93 -6.91 -9.23 17.05
C SER A 93 -6.57 -7.83 17.59
N ARG A 94 -7.14 -6.78 16.97
CA ARG A 94 -7.00 -5.38 17.39
C ARG A 94 -8.17 -4.86 18.22
N LEU A 95 -9.27 -5.61 18.36
CA LEU A 95 -10.44 -5.26 19.16
C LEU A 95 -10.25 -5.74 20.60
N LYS A 96 -9.36 -5.04 21.35
CA LYS A 96 -9.08 -5.33 22.77
C LYS A 96 -9.44 -4.11 23.61
N LEU A 97 -9.78 -4.30 24.89
CA LEU A 97 -10.13 -3.22 25.84
C LEU A 97 -8.95 -2.36 26.33
N HIS A 98 -7.72 -2.67 25.91
CA HIS A 98 -6.55 -1.93 26.34
C HIS A 98 -6.41 -0.62 25.54
N SER A 99 -6.01 0.47 26.19
CA SER A 99 -5.89 1.81 25.58
C SER A 99 -5.12 1.86 24.24
N LYS A 100 -3.99 1.14 24.10
CA LYS A 100 -3.25 1.02 22.82
C LYS A 100 -4.05 0.45 21.64
N HIS A 101 -5.18 -0.20 21.90
CA HIS A 101 -6.08 -0.79 20.92
C HIS A 101 -7.30 0.09 20.59
N SER A 102 -7.43 1.25 21.23
CA SER A 102 -8.41 2.27 20.82
C SER A 102 -7.80 3.21 19.77
N GLY A 103 -8.67 3.94 19.07
CA GLY A 103 -8.27 4.90 18.04
C GLY A 103 -7.75 4.23 16.77
N LEU A 104 -6.82 4.90 16.07
CA LEU A 104 -6.35 4.46 14.76
C LEU A 104 -5.54 3.17 14.86
N GLN A 105 -6.08 2.11 14.26
CA GLN A 105 -5.41 0.84 14.10
C GLN A 105 -4.93 0.68 12.65
N THR A 106 -3.82 -0.04 12.51
CA THR A 106 -3.26 -0.43 11.21
C THR A 106 -2.75 -1.85 11.32
N ILE A 107 -3.25 -2.72 10.44
CA ILE A 107 -2.82 -4.11 10.32
C ILE A 107 -2.35 -4.36 8.90
N SER A 108 -1.42 -5.28 8.73
CA SER A 108 -0.92 -5.67 7.42
C SER A 108 -0.56 -7.15 7.42
N SER A 109 -0.76 -7.80 6.29
CA SER A 109 -0.47 -9.21 6.08
C SER A 109 -0.06 -9.44 4.63
N PRO A 110 0.78 -10.45 4.34
CA PRO A 110 0.93 -10.95 2.98
C PRO A 110 -0.44 -11.33 2.41
N LEU A 111 -0.69 -10.93 1.17
CA LEU A 111 -1.88 -11.28 0.40
C LEU A 111 -1.55 -11.11 -1.09
N THR A 112 -1.88 -12.09 -1.92
CA THR A 112 -1.67 -12.00 -3.36
C THR A 112 -2.62 -10.98 -4.01
N GLU A 113 -2.26 -10.52 -5.20
CA GLU A 113 -3.10 -9.60 -5.98
C GLU A 113 -4.44 -10.24 -6.34
N SER A 114 -4.41 -11.51 -6.77
CA SER A 114 -5.60 -12.28 -7.15
C SER A 114 -6.56 -12.46 -5.98
N GLU A 115 -6.06 -12.82 -4.79
CA GLU A 115 -6.91 -12.93 -3.60
C GLU A 115 -7.57 -11.61 -3.26
N PHE A 116 -6.82 -10.51 -3.31
CA PHE A 116 -7.35 -9.19 -3.05
C PHE A 116 -8.47 -8.82 -4.04
N VAL A 117 -8.21 -8.98 -5.34
CA VAL A 117 -9.18 -8.61 -6.36
C VAL A 117 -10.41 -9.52 -6.29
N CYS A 118 -10.26 -10.83 -6.10
CA CYS A 118 -11.41 -11.74 -5.93
C CYS A 118 -12.28 -11.36 -4.72
N ILE A 119 -11.70 -10.89 -3.61
CA ILE A 119 -12.46 -10.51 -2.41
C ILE A 119 -13.13 -9.14 -2.56
N PHE A 120 -12.45 -8.17 -3.19
CA PHE A 120 -12.87 -6.76 -3.15
C PHE A 120 -13.27 -6.17 -4.51
N GLN A 121 -13.31 -6.95 -5.60
CA GLN A 121 -13.49 -6.50 -6.99
C GLN A 121 -14.51 -5.36 -7.17
N ASP A 122 -15.73 -5.55 -6.67
CA ASP A 122 -16.86 -4.62 -6.86
C ASP A 122 -16.76 -3.36 -5.98
N HIS A 123 -15.79 -3.34 -5.06
CA HIS A 123 -15.55 -2.28 -4.10
C HIS A 123 -14.23 -1.54 -4.31
N ILE A 124 -13.43 -1.93 -5.32
CA ILE A 124 -12.22 -1.22 -5.67
C ILE A 124 -12.58 0.17 -6.20
N LYS A 125 -12.13 1.20 -5.47
CA LYS A 125 -12.33 2.60 -5.87
C LYS A 125 -11.25 3.07 -6.82
N ARG A 126 -10.03 2.53 -6.68
CA ARG A 126 -8.89 2.94 -7.50
C ARG A 126 -7.82 1.85 -7.58
N TYR A 127 -7.25 1.71 -8.77
CA TYR A 127 -5.99 1.03 -9.00
C TYR A 127 -4.95 2.03 -9.52
N SER A 128 -3.77 1.98 -8.93
CA SER A 128 -2.60 2.74 -9.37
C SER A 128 -1.58 1.79 -9.98
N PHE A 129 -1.44 1.80 -11.30
CA PHE A 129 -0.40 1.03 -12.00
C PHE A 129 1.01 1.54 -11.68
N CYS A 130 1.18 2.84 -11.43
CA CYS A 130 2.51 3.39 -11.08
C CYS A 130 3.01 2.87 -9.72
N ARG A 131 2.07 2.59 -8.82
CA ARG A 131 2.35 2.13 -7.46
C ARG A 131 2.03 0.65 -7.25
N GLN A 132 1.48 -0.02 -8.26
CA GLN A 132 0.91 -1.37 -8.19
C GLN A 132 0.06 -1.52 -6.93
N ARG A 133 -0.98 -0.68 -6.83
CA ARG A 133 -1.75 -0.51 -5.60
C ARG A 133 -3.25 -0.39 -5.85
N TYR A 134 -4.04 -1.21 -5.17
CA TYR A 134 -5.50 -1.09 -5.10
C TYR A 134 -5.92 -0.39 -3.81
N ILE A 135 -7.05 0.32 -3.87
CA ILE A 135 -7.62 1.00 -2.71
C ILE A 135 -9.15 0.84 -2.72
N CYS A 136 -9.67 0.43 -1.57
CA CYS A 136 -11.09 0.37 -1.23
C CYS A 136 -11.37 1.28 -0.03
N TYR A 137 -12.50 1.97 -0.05
CA TYR A 137 -12.96 2.85 1.03
C TYR A 137 -14.34 2.40 1.49
N PHE A 138 -14.50 2.22 2.79
CA PHE A 138 -15.75 1.84 3.43
C PHE A 138 -16.04 2.80 4.58
N GLY A 139 -17.09 3.61 4.46
CA GLY A 139 -17.55 4.52 5.49
C GLY A 139 -19.00 4.92 5.22
N GLY A 140 -19.71 5.35 6.25
CA GLY A 140 -21.16 5.54 6.19
C GLY A 140 -21.94 4.38 6.82
N TYR A 141 -23.25 4.55 6.88
CA TYR A 141 -24.15 3.64 7.62
C TYR A 141 -24.25 2.24 7.00
N ASP A 142 -24.05 2.12 5.69
CA ASP A 142 -24.06 0.89 4.91
C ASP A 142 -22.72 0.14 4.91
N ALA A 143 -21.65 0.78 5.39
CA ALA A 143 -20.29 0.23 5.30
C ALA A 143 -20.11 -1.03 6.15
N TYR A 144 -20.73 -1.09 7.33
CA TYR A 144 -20.63 -2.26 8.20
C TYR A 144 -21.27 -3.49 7.54
N ASP A 145 -22.49 -3.32 7.03
CA ASP A 145 -23.23 -4.38 6.34
C ASP A 145 -22.52 -4.80 5.06
N THR A 146 -22.01 -3.85 4.28
CA THR A 146 -21.22 -4.15 3.08
C THR A 146 -20.01 -5.03 3.41
N LEU A 147 -19.26 -4.69 4.47
CA LEU A 147 -18.12 -5.50 4.92
C LEU A 147 -18.55 -6.86 5.48
N SER A 148 -19.71 -6.95 6.13
CA SER A 148 -20.28 -8.23 6.58
C SER A 148 -20.53 -9.18 5.40
N HIS A 149 -21.07 -8.67 4.29
CA HIS A 149 -21.28 -9.45 3.07
C HIS A 149 -19.95 -9.83 2.40
N ILE A 150 -18.99 -8.89 2.31
CA ILE A 150 -17.66 -9.17 1.75
C ILE A 150 -16.96 -10.26 2.53
N PHE A 151 -16.92 -10.17 3.87
CA PHE A 151 -16.22 -11.14 4.72
C PHE A 151 -17.01 -12.42 4.99
N ASN A 152 -18.30 -12.46 4.67
CA ASN A 152 -19.21 -13.54 5.07
C ASN A 152 -19.22 -13.76 6.59
N GLU A 153 -19.20 -12.67 7.36
CA GLU A 153 -19.20 -12.68 8.82
C GLU A 153 -19.92 -11.43 9.35
N THR A 154 -20.98 -11.62 10.13
CA THR A 154 -21.83 -10.52 10.62
C THR A 154 -21.21 -9.75 11.77
N ASN A 155 -20.32 -10.38 12.54
CA ASN A 155 -19.65 -9.77 13.70
C ASN A 155 -18.16 -9.54 13.45
N TRP A 156 -17.78 -9.25 12.20
CA TRP A 156 -16.38 -9.13 11.78
C TRP A 156 -15.63 -8.01 12.54
N GLY A 157 -16.34 -6.94 12.87
CA GLY A 157 -15.79 -5.70 13.40
C GLY A 157 -16.13 -5.41 14.86
N ARG A 158 -16.75 -6.35 15.60
CA ARG A 158 -17.17 -6.15 17.00
C ARG A 158 -16.69 -7.29 17.89
N GLN A 159 -16.25 -6.94 19.10
CA GLN A 159 -15.85 -7.90 20.13
C GLN A 159 -16.43 -7.52 21.49
N ILE A 160 -17.21 -8.43 22.08
CA ILE A 160 -17.87 -8.31 23.38
C ILE A 160 -17.05 -9.05 24.44
N PHE A 161 -16.97 -8.49 25.65
CA PHE A 161 -16.23 -9.02 26.79
C PHE A 161 -17.17 -9.39 27.95
N GLU A 162 -16.66 -10.15 28.92
CA GLU A 162 -17.46 -10.80 29.98
C GLU A 162 -18.36 -9.86 30.78
N HIS A 163 -17.94 -8.61 31.00
CA HIS A 163 -18.72 -7.64 31.80
C HIS A 163 -19.53 -6.68 30.92
N GLY A 164 -19.87 -7.09 29.70
CA GLY A 164 -20.71 -6.33 28.78
C GLY A 164 -20.01 -5.18 28.07
N GLN A 165 -18.72 -4.93 28.33
CA GLN A 165 -17.94 -3.99 27.52
C GLN A 165 -17.75 -4.54 26.11
N TRP A 166 -17.55 -3.64 25.15
CA TRP A 166 -17.18 -4.06 23.80
C TRP A 166 -16.22 -3.08 23.14
N SER A 167 -15.56 -3.58 22.11
CA SER A 167 -14.78 -2.77 21.19
C SER A 167 -15.23 -3.04 19.76
N GLU A 168 -15.20 -2.01 18.94
CA GLU A 168 -15.79 -2.05 17.61
C GLU A 168 -15.06 -1.16 16.61
N VAL A 169 -15.06 -1.57 15.35
CA VAL A 169 -14.60 -0.77 14.23
C VAL A 169 -15.58 0.37 13.95
N MET A 170 -15.11 1.61 14.01
CA MET A 170 -15.92 2.80 13.76
C MET A 170 -15.95 3.10 12.25
N LEU A 171 -17.15 3.21 11.67
CA LEU A 171 -17.39 3.52 10.24
C LEU A 171 -18.37 4.68 10.02
N VAL A 172 -18.96 5.22 11.09
CA VAL A 172 -19.91 6.34 11.07
C VAL A 172 -19.47 7.39 12.08
N PRO A 173 -19.56 8.70 11.77
CA PRO A 173 -19.29 9.75 12.73
C PRO A 173 -20.15 9.57 13.98
N ASN A 174 -19.52 9.54 15.16
CA ASN A 174 -20.25 9.54 16.42
C ASN A 174 -20.40 11.00 16.90
N SER A 175 -21.64 11.46 17.09
CA SER A 175 -21.95 12.79 17.61
C SER A 175 -21.48 13.03 19.05
N ALA A 176 -21.13 11.97 19.78
CA ALA A 176 -20.81 12.01 21.22
C ALA A 176 -19.38 11.58 21.59
N SER A 177 -18.46 11.33 20.63
CA SER A 177 -17.12 10.83 20.99
C SER A 177 -16.19 11.97 21.48
N PRO A 178 -15.54 11.81 22.65
CA PRO A 178 -14.58 12.78 23.17
C PRO A 178 -13.35 12.83 22.26
N VAL A 179 -12.85 14.04 22.06
CA VAL A 179 -11.69 14.41 21.25
C VAL A 179 -10.62 13.32 21.23
N MET A 180 -10.61 12.50 20.18
CA MET A 180 -9.44 11.67 19.90
C MET A 180 -8.27 12.61 19.60
N CYS A 181 -7.17 12.47 20.34
CA CYS A 181 -5.93 13.22 20.13
C CYS A 181 -5.47 13.08 18.68
N THR A 182 -5.72 14.11 17.86
CA THR A 182 -5.50 14.04 16.43
C THR A 182 -4.61 15.19 16.00
N LYS A 183 -3.33 14.89 15.80
CA LYS A 183 -2.46 15.74 15.00
C LYS A 183 -3.05 15.76 13.58
N SER A 184 -3.63 16.89 13.19
CA SER A 184 -4.07 17.18 11.83
C SER A 184 -2.91 16.91 10.86
N LEU A 185 -3.07 15.93 9.96
CA LEU A 185 -2.07 15.68 8.93
C LEU A 185 -2.74 15.30 7.59
N ARG A 186 -2.46 16.15 6.59
CA ARG A 186 -2.96 16.18 5.21
C ARG A 186 -2.45 15.00 4.35
N ASN A 187 -2.96 13.79 4.50
CA ASN A 187 -2.77 12.73 3.47
C ASN A 187 -4.09 11.98 3.25
N SER A 188 -4.50 11.79 1.98
CA SER A 188 -5.75 11.13 1.55
C SER A 188 -5.85 9.62 1.85
N LEU A 189 -4.84 9.05 2.52
CA LEU A 189 -4.77 7.64 2.93
C LEU A 189 -4.76 7.48 4.45
N ARG A 190 -5.13 8.54 5.17
CA ARG A 190 -5.30 8.51 6.63
C ARG A 190 -6.79 8.50 6.91
N VAL A 191 -7.22 7.58 7.78
CA VAL A 191 -8.59 7.55 8.29
C VAL A 191 -8.86 8.88 8.98
N ASN A 192 -9.92 9.58 8.53
CA ASN A 192 -10.33 10.84 9.11
C ASN A 192 -11.04 10.56 10.45
N PRO A 193 -10.56 11.11 11.57
CA PRO A 193 -11.21 10.91 12.88
C PRO A 193 -12.63 11.47 12.96
N LYS A 194 -12.94 12.49 12.15
CA LYS A 194 -14.29 13.09 12.09
C LYS A 194 -15.24 12.31 11.20
N ASN A 195 -14.69 11.65 10.18
CA ASN A 195 -15.42 10.81 9.24
C ASN A 195 -14.77 9.43 9.25
N PRO A 196 -15.05 8.62 10.29
CA PRO A 196 -14.41 7.33 10.45
C PRO A 196 -14.75 6.44 9.25
N GLU A 197 -13.73 5.77 8.74
CA GLU A 197 -13.79 4.89 7.58
C GLU A 197 -12.77 3.76 7.76
N MET A 198 -12.99 2.66 7.06
CA MET A 198 -11.99 1.62 6.85
C MET A 198 -11.39 1.78 5.46
N ILE A 199 -10.08 1.96 5.41
CA ILE A 199 -9.30 1.99 4.19
C ILE A 199 -8.61 0.63 4.06
N ILE A 200 -8.91 -0.09 2.99
CA ILE A 200 -8.25 -1.37 2.66
C ILE A 200 -7.42 -1.15 1.40
N MET A 201 -6.12 -1.41 1.49
CA MET A 201 -5.19 -1.24 0.39
C MET A 201 -4.47 -2.54 0.13
N TRP A 202 -4.21 -2.83 -1.13
CA TRP A 202 -3.22 -3.81 -1.54
C TRP A 202 -2.08 -3.12 -2.26
N GLU A 203 -0.84 -3.47 -1.96
CA GLU A 203 0.33 -2.96 -2.68
C GLU A 203 1.40 -4.03 -2.86
N LYS A 204 2.07 -4.03 -4.02
CA LYS A 204 3.29 -4.81 -4.21
C LYS A 204 4.46 -4.13 -3.50
N LYS A 205 5.09 -4.83 -2.58
CA LYS A 205 6.25 -4.34 -1.82
C LYS A 205 7.52 -5.06 -2.25
N GLU A 206 8.61 -4.31 -2.27
CA GLU A 206 9.95 -4.78 -2.56
C GLU A 206 10.82 -4.56 -1.32
N ILE A 207 11.59 -5.57 -0.96
CA ILE A 207 12.61 -5.52 0.09
C ILE A 207 13.94 -5.80 -0.58
N TYR A 208 14.91 -4.95 -0.30
CA TYR A 208 16.29 -5.08 -0.75
C TYR A 208 17.13 -5.48 0.44
N ASP A 209 17.98 -6.49 0.29
CA ASP A 209 19.02 -6.77 1.27
C ASP A 209 20.29 -5.96 0.98
N ASN A 210 21.30 -6.11 1.84
CA ASN A 210 22.58 -5.40 1.72
C ASN A 210 23.42 -5.89 0.52
N GLU A 211 23.03 -6.99 -0.12
CA GLU A 211 23.67 -7.57 -1.30
C GLU A 211 22.91 -7.24 -2.59
N GLU A 212 21.94 -6.31 -2.52
CA GLU A 212 21.06 -5.90 -3.62
C GLU A 212 20.12 -7.00 -4.14
N ASN A 213 19.94 -8.11 -3.40
CA ASN A 213 18.90 -9.08 -3.75
C ASN A 213 17.52 -8.47 -3.48
N VAL A 214 16.56 -8.78 -4.37
CA VAL A 214 15.20 -8.23 -4.31
C VAL A 214 14.22 -9.34 -3.96
N SER A 215 13.50 -9.16 -2.86
CA SER A 215 12.32 -9.95 -2.51
C SER A 215 11.06 -9.13 -2.75
N THR A 216 10.09 -9.69 -3.47
CA THR A 216 8.87 -8.98 -3.84
C THR A 216 7.63 -9.77 -3.46
N ALA A 217 6.67 -9.12 -2.81
CA ALA A 217 5.42 -9.75 -2.40
C ALA A 217 4.25 -8.76 -2.38
N GLY A 218 3.03 -9.28 -2.54
CA GLY A 218 1.79 -8.53 -2.33
C GLY A 218 1.46 -8.42 -0.84
N TRP A 219 0.97 -7.25 -0.43
CA TRP A 219 0.58 -6.99 0.94
C TRP A 219 -0.75 -6.27 1.00
N VAL A 220 -1.65 -6.76 1.85
CA VAL A 220 -2.84 -6.02 2.25
C VAL A 220 -2.54 -5.20 3.50
N THR A 221 -3.06 -3.97 3.54
CA THR A 221 -3.03 -3.08 4.69
C THR A 221 -4.44 -2.58 4.95
N MET A 222 -4.95 -2.80 6.16
CA MET A 222 -6.23 -2.29 6.62
C MET A 222 -5.99 -1.22 7.68
N ARG A 223 -6.65 -0.07 7.53
CA ARG A 223 -6.59 1.06 8.46
C ARG A 223 -8.01 1.41 8.86
N PHE A 224 -8.26 1.49 10.16
CA PHE A 224 -9.59 1.77 10.69
C PHE A 224 -9.49 2.36 12.10
N LEU A 225 -10.56 3.00 12.56
CA LEU A 225 -10.68 3.45 13.95
C LEU A 225 -11.35 2.38 14.80
N VAL A 226 -10.89 2.24 16.04
CA VAL A 226 -11.52 1.38 17.05
C VAL A 226 -12.09 2.23 18.18
N GLY A 227 -13.37 2.03 18.46
CA GLY A 227 -14.05 2.52 19.65
C GLY A 227 -14.05 1.46 20.75
N GLN A 228 -14.00 1.91 22.00
CA GLN A 228 -14.17 1.08 23.19
C GLN A 228 -15.33 1.66 24.01
N PHE A 229 -16.19 0.78 24.50
CA PHE A 229 -17.42 1.12 25.20
C PHE A 229 -17.46 0.34 26.51
N TYR A 230 -17.71 1.04 27.60
CA TYR A 230 -17.65 0.57 28.98
C TYR A 230 -19.00 0.72 29.66
#